data_AF-A0A7K0GPL7-F1
#
_entry.id   AF-A0A7K0GPL7-F1
#
_cell.length_a   1.000
_cell.length_b   1.000
_cell.length_c   1.000
_cell.angle_alpha   90.00
_cell.angle_beta   90.00
_cell.angle_gamma   90.00
#
_symmetry.space_group_name_H-M   'P 1'
#
loop_
_entity.id
_entity.type
_entity.pdbx_description
1 polymer ?
#
loop_
_entity_poly.entity_id
_entity_poly.type
_entity_poly.pdbx_seq_one_letter_code
_entity_poly.pdbx_strand_id
1 'polypeptide(L)'
;MKHWFKKSAWLLAGSLICAPAAIASDFSASFKSTDIQEFINIVGRNLEKTIIVDPSVRGKIDVRSYDVLNEEQYYSFFLNVLEVYGYAVVEMDSGVLKVIKAKDSKTSAIPVVGERDSIKGDSVVTRVVTVRNVSVRELSPLLRQLNDNAGAGN
;
A
#
# COMPACT_ATOMS: atom_id res chain seq x y z
N MET A 1 22.70 -13.99 75.54
CA MET A 1 23.11 -13.58 74.18
C MET A 1 22.76 -14.71 73.24
N LYS A 2 22.22 -14.57 72.03
CA LYS A 2 21.52 -13.49 71.32
C LYS A 2 20.91 -14.23 70.11
N HIS A 3 19.61 -14.07 69.90
CA HIS A 3 18.83 -14.20 68.66
C HIS A 3 18.74 -15.56 67.93
N TRP A 4 17.68 -16.26 68.33
CA TRP A 4 16.83 -17.16 67.56
C TRP A 4 15.94 -16.33 66.61
N PHE A 5 16.03 -16.54 65.29
CA PHE A 5 14.93 -16.58 64.30
C PHE A 5 15.49 -16.53 62.87
N LYS A 6 15.42 -17.68 62.16
CA LYS A 6 15.59 -17.79 60.71
C LYS A 6 14.26 -17.45 60.05
N LYS A 7 14.11 -16.28 59.43
CA LYS A 7 13.02 -15.94 58.48
C LYS A 7 13.46 -14.82 57.51
N SER A 8 13.77 -15.19 56.28
CA SER A 8 13.71 -14.34 55.07
C SER A 8 13.88 -15.27 53.86
N ALA A 9 12.94 -16.16 53.55
CA ALA A 9 11.64 -15.84 52.95
C ALA A 9 11.78 -14.86 51.77
N TRP A 10 12.10 -15.43 50.60
CA TRP A 10 11.42 -15.19 49.32
C TRP A 10 11.00 -13.75 49.00
N LEU A 11 11.85 -13.00 48.30
CA LEU A 11 11.52 -11.85 47.43
C LEU A 11 12.75 -11.69 46.51
N LEU A 12 12.76 -12.04 45.23
CA LEU A 12 11.99 -11.41 44.15
C LEU A 12 11.85 -12.42 42.99
N ALA A 13 10.68 -13.04 42.92
CA ALA A 13 10.15 -13.59 41.68
C ALA A 13 9.64 -12.43 40.82
N GLY A 14 9.70 -12.60 39.49
CA GLY A 14 8.83 -11.85 38.58
C GLY A 14 9.55 -10.89 37.64
N SER A 15 10.33 -11.44 36.71
CA SER A 15 10.37 -10.90 35.36
C SER A 15 8.94 -10.82 34.83
N LEU A 16 8.41 -9.62 34.63
CA LEU A 16 7.31 -9.40 33.71
C LEU A 16 7.76 -8.32 32.73
N ILE A 17 8.45 -8.81 31.69
CA ILE A 17 8.47 -8.18 30.38
C ILE A 17 7.00 -7.99 30.01
N CYS A 18 6.52 -6.75 30.10
CA CYS A 18 5.26 -6.34 29.52
C CYS A 18 5.43 -6.44 28.00
N ALA A 19 5.09 -7.60 27.43
CA ALA A 19 4.93 -7.73 26.00
C ALA A 19 3.66 -6.96 25.60
N PRO A 20 3.70 -6.06 24.61
CA PRO A 20 2.49 -5.46 24.10
C PRO A 20 1.62 -6.59 23.53
N ALA A 21 0.48 -6.85 24.16
CA ALA A 21 -0.55 -7.68 23.56
C ALA A 21 -1.04 -6.92 22.32
N ALA A 22 -0.63 -7.39 21.13
CA ALA A 22 -1.21 -6.93 19.89
C ALA A 22 -2.70 -7.29 19.93
N ILE A 23 -3.55 -6.29 20.09
CA ILE A 23 -5.00 -6.46 19.92
C ILE A 23 -5.22 -6.66 18.43
N ALA A 24 -5.38 -7.92 18.02
CA ALA A 24 -5.81 -8.24 16.67
C ALA A 24 -7.30 -7.93 16.57
N SER A 25 -7.66 -7.02 15.65
CA SER A 25 -9.03 -6.77 15.25
C SER A 25 -9.47 -7.83 14.26
N ASP A 26 -10.53 -8.56 14.61
CA ASP A 26 -11.13 -9.59 13.75
C ASP A 26 -12.22 -8.96 12.87
N PHE A 27 -12.08 -9.09 11.55
CA PHE A 27 -13.01 -8.59 10.55
C PHE A 27 -13.74 -9.71 9.84
N SER A 28 -15.00 -9.49 9.48
CA SER A 28 -15.75 -10.35 8.56
C SER A 28 -16.42 -9.50 7.48
N ALA A 29 -16.43 -10.00 6.24
CA ALA A 29 -16.96 -9.29 5.08
C ALA A 29 -17.99 -10.15 4.35
N SER A 30 -19.22 -9.64 4.21
CA SER A 30 -20.24 -10.26 3.35
C SER A 30 -21.04 -9.16 2.67
N PHE A 31 -20.85 -9.04 1.36
CA PHE A 31 -21.48 -8.05 0.50
C PHE A 31 -22.27 -8.78 -0.57
N LYS A 32 -23.55 -8.43 -0.76
CA LYS A 32 -24.43 -9.09 -1.73
C LYS A 32 -25.14 -8.03 -2.55
N SER A 33 -24.85 -7.98 -3.84
CA SER A 33 -25.41 -6.98 -4.76
C SER A 33 -25.18 -5.52 -4.31
N THR A 34 -24.08 -5.30 -3.57
CA THR A 34 -23.71 -4.02 -2.96
C THR A 34 -23.05 -3.12 -4.01
N ASP A 35 -23.29 -1.81 -3.95
CA ASP A 35 -22.59 -0.86 -4.82
C ASP A 35 -21.09 -0.83 -4.48
N ILE A 36 -20.23 -0.81 -5.50
CA ILE A 36 -18.78 -0.82 -5.29
C ILE A 36 -18.29 0.40 -4.48
N GLN A 37 -18.95 1.56 -4.61
CA GLN A 37 -18.60 2.74 -3.83
C GLN A 37 -18.94 2.55 -2.34
N GLU A 38 -20.07 1.92 -2.06
CA GLU A 38 -20.46 1.58 -0.69
C GLU A 38 -19.48 0.58 -0.07
N PHE A 39 -19.08 -0.45 -0.82
CA PHE A 39 -18.05 -1.39 -0.41
C PHE A 39 -16.73 -0.68 -0.04
N ILE A 40 -16.23 0.18 -0.93
CA ILE A 40 -14.98 0.95 -0.69
C ILE A 40 -15.12 1.81 0.56
N ASN A 41 -16.26 2.46 0.76
CA ASN A 41 -16.49 3.32 1.92
C ASN A 41 -16.52 2.53 3.23
N ILE A 42 -17.19 1.37 3.26
CA ILE A 42 -17.26 0.51 4.45
C ILE A 42 -15.85 0.00 4.80
N VAL A 43 -15.13 -0.50 3.81
CA VAL A 43 -13.75 -0.99 4.01
C VAL A 43 -12.83 0.13 4.46
N GLY A 44 -12.88 1.30 3.81
CA GLY A 44 -12.05 2.45 4.17
C GLY A 44 -12.30 2.93 5.60
N ARG A 45 -13.55 2.90 6.07
CA ARG A 45 -13.88 3.20 7.47
C ARG A 45 -13.33 2.15 8.44
N ASN A 46 -13.43 0.87 8.10
CA ASN A 46 -12.93 -0.22 8.94
C ASN A 46 -11.40 -0.25 9.03
N LEU A 47 -10.71 0.16 7.96
CA LEU A 47 -9.25 0.28 7.90
C LEU A 47 -8.73 1.66 8.37
N GLU A 48 -9.62 2.59 8.72
CA GLU A 48 -9.28 3.97 9.07
C GLU A 48 -8.42 4.69 8.01
N LYS A 49 -8.63 4.35 6.73
CA LYS A 49 -7.91 4.95 5.59
C LYS A 49 -8.79 5.94 4.86
N THR A 50 -8.21 7.08 4.49
CA THR A 50 -8.85 8.03 3.57
C THR A 50 -8.73 7.48 2.14
N ILE A 51 -9.87 7.32 1.46
CA ILE A 51 -9.92 6.78 0.11
C ILE A 51 -10.56 7.80 -0.84
N ILE A 52 -9.88 8.07 -1.96
CA ILE A 52 -10.40 8.87 -3.07
C ILE A 52 -10.80 7.91 -4.19
N VAL A 53 -12.07 7.96 -4.60
CA VAL A 53 -12.62 7.08 -5.63
C VAL A 53 -12.79 7.86 -6.93
N ASP A 54 -12.26 7.33 -8.03
CA ASP A 54 -12.46 7.89 -9.35
C ASP A 54 -13.94 7.75 -9.79
N PRO A 55 -14.55 8.78 -10.42
CA PRO A 55 -15.99 8.77 -10.78
C PRO A 55 -16.36 7.69 -11.81
N SER A 56 -15.38 7.09 -12.48
CA SER A 56 -15.57 6.00 -13.42
C SER A 56 -15.62 4.61 -12.76
N VAL A 57 -15.39 4.52 -11.44
CA VAL A 57 -15.56 3.32 -10.63
C VAL A 57 -17.04 3.14 -10.30
N ARG A 58 -17.65 2.15 -10.96
CA ARG A 58 -19.08 1.84 -10.86
C ARG A 58 -19.31 0.35 -10.99
N GLY A 59 -20.43 -0.13 -10.45
CA GLY A 59 -20.84 -1.52 -10.57
C GLY A 59 -21.32 -2.08 -9.24
N LYS A 60 -21.71 -3.34 -9.28
CA LYS A 60 -22.13 -4.10 -8.10
C LYS A 60 -21.15 -5.21 -7.80
N ILE A 61 -20.97 -5.48 -6.51
CA ILE A 61 -20.14 -6.58 -6.04
C ILE A 61 -20.96 -7.62 -5.27
N ASP A 62 -20.51 -8.86 -5.37
CA ASP A 62 -20.97 -9.97 -4.53
C ASP A 62 -19.73 -10.73 -4.02
N VAL A 63 -19.49 -10.67 -2.71
CA VAL A 63 -18.33 -11.28 -2.07
C VAL A 63 -18.69 -11.73 -0.66
N ARG A 64 -18.25 -12.93 -0.29
CA ARG A 64 -18.50 -13.51 1.03
C ARG A 64 -17.23 -14.11 1.61
N SER A 65 -16.83 -13.66 2.79
CA SER A 65 -15.86 -14.35 3.64
C SER A 65 -16.56 -15.34 4.56
N TYR A 66 -15.96 -16.52 4.73
CA TYR A 66 -16.41 -17.51 5.73
C TYR A 66 -15.55 -17.47 6.99
N ASP A 67 -14.31 -16.97 6.88
CA ASP A 67 -13.37 -16.85 7.97
C ASP A 67 -13.31 -15.40 8.50
N VAL A 68 -12.88 -15.28 9.76
CA VAL A 68 -12.45 -14.01 10.34
C VAL A 68 -11.08 -13.65 9.81
N LEU A 69 -10.91 -12.39 9.41
CA LEU A 69 -9.70 -11.85 8.82
C LEU A 69 -9.07 -10.86 9.79
N ASN A 70 -7.75 -10.91 9.96
CA ASN A 70 -7.03 -9.81 10.62
C ASN A 70 -6.95 -8.59 9.68
N GLU A 71 -6.44 -7.45 10.17
CA GLU A 71 -6.36 -6.21 9.39
C GLU A 71 -5.59 -6.36 8.06
N GLU A 72 -4.43 -7.03 8.08
CA GLU A 72 -3.60 -7.25 6.88
C GLU A 72 -4.32 -8.12 5.84
N GLN A 73 -4.99 -9.18 6.30
CA GLN A 73 -5.79 -10.06 5.47
C GLN A 73 -7.03 -9.36 4.93
N TYR A 74 -7.66 -8.50 5.74
CA TYR A 74 -8.81 -7.70 5.35
C TYR A 74 -8.43 -6.66 4.27
N TYR A 75 -7.27 -6.03 4.40
CA TYR A 75 -6.73 -5.16 3.36
C TYR A 75 -6.38 -5.93 2.09
N SER A 76 -5.72 -7.09 2.21
CA SER A 76 -5.41 -7.94 1.06
C SER A 76 -6.68 -8.41 0.34
N PHE A 77 -7.72 -8.76 1.09
CA PHE A 77 -9.03 -9.10 0.56
C PHE A 77 -9.63 -7.91 -0.22
N PHE A 78 -9.56 -6.70 0.32
CA PHE A 78 -10.01 -5.48 -0.37
C PHE A 78 -9.33 -5.28 -1.72
N LEU A 79 -8.00 -5.42 -1.76
CA LEU A 79 -7.22 -5.29 -3.00
C LEU A 79 -7.64 -6.36 -4.03
N ASN A 80 -7.73 -7.61 -3.60
CA ASN A 80 -8.11 -8.73 -4.47
C ASN A 80 -9.52 -8.57 -5.05
N VAL A 81 -10.48 -8.10 -4.23
CA VAL A 81 -11.83 -7.81 -4.73
C VAL A 81 -11.76 -6.75 -5.81
N LEU A 82 -11.11 -5.61 -5.56
CA LEU A 82 -11.01 -4.54 -6.56
C LEU A 82 -10.32 -5.00 -7.85
N GLU A 83 -9.29 -5.82 -7.75
CA GLU A 83 -8.58 -6.39 -8.90
C GLU A 83 -9.51 -7.23 -9.80
N VAL A 84 -10.33 -8.11 -9.20
CA VAL A 84 -11.30 -8.94 -9.94
C VAL A 84 -12.31 -8.09 -10.72
N TYR A 85 -12.70 -6.94 -10.19
CA TYR A 85 -13.61 -6.01 -10.86
C TYR A 85 -12.89 -5.02 -11.81
N GLY A 86 -11.57 -5.17 -12.02
CA GLY A 86 -10.80 -4.36 -12.97
C GLY A 86 -10.35 -3.00 -12.43
N TYR A 87 -10.28 -2.85 -11.11
CA TYR A 87 -9.84 -1.66 -10.41
C TYR A 87 -8.51 -1.91 -9.71
N ALA A 88 -7.81 -0.82 -9.41
CA ALA A 88 -6.54 -0.85 -8.68
C ALA A 88 -6.53 0.25 -7.63
N VAL A 89 -5.83 -0.02 -6.53
CA VAL A 89 -5.56 0.93 -5.46
C VAL A 89 -4.14 1.44 -5.61
N VAL A 90 -3.98 2.76 -5.62
CA VAL A 90 -2.67 3.43 -5.64
C VAL A 90 -2.50 4.17 -4.32
N GLU A 91 -1.46 3.85 -3.58
CA GLU A 91 -1.10 4.55 -2.36
C GLU A 91 -0.32 5.82 -2.71
N MET A 92 -0.74 6.94 -2.13
CA MET A 92 -0.07 8.24 -2.26
C MET A 92 0.90 8.45 -1.09
N ASP A 93 1.92 9.28 -1.28
CA ASP A 93 2.90 9.64 -0.23
C ASP A 93 2.26 10.22 1.04
N SER A 94 1.05 10.78 0.93
CA SER A 94 0.26 11.30 2.06
C SER A 94 -0.46 10.21 2.87
N GLY A 95 -0.33 8.93 2.52
CA GLY A 95 -1.07 7.82 3.13
C GLY A 95 -2.54 7.72 2.69
N VAL A 96 -2.92 8.45 1.65
CA VAL A 96 -4.26 8.41 1.04
C VAL A 96 -4.26 7.32 -0.04
N LEU A 97 -5.34 6.53 -0.08
CA LEU A 97 -5.53 5.52 -1.11
C LEU A 97 -6.38 6.08 -2.25
N LYS A 98 -5.97 5.84 -3.50
CA LYS A 98 -6.72 6.24 -4.68
C LYS A 98 -7.22 5.00 -5.42
N VAL A 99 -8.53 4.87 -5.62
CA VAL A 99 -9.13 3.78 -6.40
C VAL A 99 -9.40 4.26 -7.82
N ILE A 100 -8.79 3.59 -8.79
CA ILE A 100 -8.86 3.90 -10.23
C ILE A 100 -9.05 2.62 -11.04
N LYS A 101 -9.33 2.74 -12.34
CA LYS A 101 -9.31 1.57 -13.24
C LYS A 101 -7.90 1.01 -13.37
N ALA A 102 -7.77 -0.31 -13.41
CA ALA A 102 -6.47 -0.98 -13.48
C ALA A 102 -5.63 -0.58 -14.70
N LYS A 103 -6.27 -0.19 -15.82
CA LYS A 103 -5.58 0.34 -17.00
C LYS A 103 -4.87 1.68 -16.74
N ASP A 104 -5.39 2.50 -15.82
CA ASP A 104 -4.90 3.86 -15.56
C ASP A 104 -3.86 3.87 -14.41
N SER A 105 -3.71 2.76 -13.68
CA SER A 105 -2.77 2.63 -12.55
C SER A 105 -1.30 2.54 -12.97
N LYS A 106 -1.01 1.91 -14.11
CA LYS A 106 0.36 1.80 -14.66
C LYS A 106 1.00 3.16 -14.94
N THR A 107 0.19 4.16 -15.26
CA THR A 107 0.63 5.55 -15.48
C THR A 107 0.62 6.40 -14.21
N SER A 108 -0.19 6.04 -13.21
CA SER A 108 -0.35 6.83 -11.98
C SER A 108 0.70 6.50 -10.91
N ALA A 109 1.26 5.30 -10.95
CA ALA A 109 2.25 4.80 -9.99
C ALA A 109 3.71 4.95 -10.47
N ILE A 110 3.99 5.90 -11.37
CA ILE A 110 5.38 6.20 -11.75
C ILE A 110 5.92 7.25 -10.76
N PRO A 111 6.74 6.87 -9.77
CA PRO A 111 7.39 7.84 -8.91
C PRO A 111 8.28 8.75 -9.76
N VAL A 112 8.18 10.07 -9.56
CA VAL A 112 9.13 11.01 -10.13
C VAL A 112 10.39 10.96 -9.28
N VAL A 113 11.39 10.23 -9.77
CA VAL A 113 12.60 9.92 -9.01
C VAL A 113 13.57 11.10 -9.05
N GLY A 114 13.97 11.59 -7.89
CA GLY A 114 14.97 12.63 -7.74
C GLY A 114 16.40 12.12 -7.98
N GLU A 115 17.37 13.01 -8.03
CA GLU A 115 18.78 12.70 -8.34
C GLU A 115 19.48 11.80 -7.31
N ARG A 116 18.86 11.55 -6.13
CA ARG A 116 19.46 10.80 -5.01
C ARG A 116 18.78 9.47 -4.65
N ASP A 117 17.76 9.06 -5.37
CA ASP A 117 17.03 7.84 -5.02
C ASP A 117 17.69 6.62 -5.68
N SER A 118 17.96 5.58 -4.88
CA SER A 118 18.50 4.31 -5.35
C SER A 118 17.38 3.43 -5.93
N ILE A 119 17.41 3.27 -7.25
CA ILE A 119 16.44 2.46 -7.99
C ILE A 119 16.83 0.98 -7.90
N LYS A 120 15.91 0.13 -7.46
CA LYS A 120 16.01 -1.33 -7.63
C LYS A 120 15.48 -1.70 -9.03
N GLY A 121 16.22 -2.54 -9.74
CA GLY A 121 16.01 -2.83 -11.17
C GLY A 121 14.61 -3.35 -11.51
N ASP A 122 14.19 -3.08 -12.75
CA ASP A 122 12.89 -3.37 -13.40
C ASP A 122 11.71 -2.42 -13.08
N SER A 123 11.97 -1.17 -12.71
CA SER A 123 10.93 -0.13 -12.61
C SER A 123 11.02 0.93 -13.71
N VAL A 124 9.87 1.23 -14.33
CA VAL A 124 9.73 2.37 -15.26
C VAL A 124 9.61 3.64 -14.42
N VAL A 125 10.47 4.63 -14.68
CA VAL A 125 10.52 5.89 -13.93
C VAL A 125 10.57 7.09 -14.88
N THR A 126 9.99 8.22 -14.47
CA THR A 126 10.13 9.49 -15.21
C THR A 126 11.09 10.40 -14.47
N ARG A 127 12.17 10.82 -15.15
CA ARG A 127 13.19 11.72 -14.59
C ARG A 127 13.26 13.02 -15.39
N VAL A 128 13.22 14.14 -14.68
CA VAL A 128 13.46 15.48 -15.26
C VAL A 128 14.91 15.87 -14.99
N VAL A 129 15.69 16.09 -16.05
CA VAL A 129 17.09 16.50 -15.96
C VAL A 129 17.24 17.92 -16.49
N THR A 130 17.83 18.81 -15.69
CA THR A 130 18.13 20.17 -16.14
C THR A 130 19.42 20.19 -16.95
N VAL A 131 19.34 20.63 -18.21
CA VAL A 131 20.52 20.79 -19.06
C VAL A 131 21.16 22.14 -18.79
N ARG A 132 22.44 22.15 -18.43
CA ARG A 132 23.24 23.36 -18.27
C ARG A 132 24.27 23.35 -19.39
N ASN A 133 24.44 24.47 -20.09
CA ASN A 133 25.44 24.71 -21.16
C ASN A 133 25.06 24.35 -22.61
N VAL A 134 23.95 23.64 -22.88
CA VAL A 134 23.54 23.28 -24.25
C VAL A 134 22.05 23.41 -24.47
N SER A 135 21.64 23.71 -25.71
CA SER A 135 20.24 23.86 -26.09
C SER A 135 19.54 22.50 -26.16
N VAL A 136 18.39 22.38 -25.49
CA VAL A 136 17.56 21.14 -25.50
C VAL A 136 17.14 20.75 -26.92
N ARG A 137 17.02 21.73 -27.84
CA ARG A 137 16.65 21.48 -29.25
C ARG A 137 17.69 20.67 -30.02
N GLU A 138 18.96 20.79 -29.65
CA GLU A 138 20.06 20.04 -30.29
C GLU A 138 20.12 18.59 -29.79
N LEU A 139 19.68 18.37 -28.55
CA LEU A 139 19.69 17.05 -27.92
C LEU A 139 18.45 16.21 -28.27
N SER A 140 17.32 16.84 -28.60
CA SER A 140 16.05 16.13 -28.85
C SER A 140 16.13 15.04 -29.94
N PRO A 141 16.76 15.27 -31.12
CA PRO A 141 16.88 14.23 -32.15
C PRO A 141 17.74 13.04 -31.69
N LEU A 142 18.82 13.30 -30.95
CA LEU A 142 19.75 12.28 -30.48
C LEU A 142 19.13 11.42 -29.37
N LEU A 143 18.43 12.05 -28.43
CA LEU A 143 17.73 11.35 -27.34
C LEU A 143 16.57 10.49 -27.86
N ARG A 144 15.87 10.95 -28.91
CA ARG A 144 14.87 10.13 -29.61
C ARG A 144 15.49 8.90 -30.24
N GLN A 145 16.56 9.07 -31.02
CA GLN A 145 17.27 7.94 -31.65
C GLN A 145 17.78 6.92 -30.62
N LEU A 146 18.31 7.37 -29.48
CA LEU A 146 18.73 6.48 -28.40
C LEU A 146 17.56 5.72 -27.77
N ASN A 147 16.44 6.41 -27.51
CA ASN A 147 15.22 5.78 -26.97
C ASN A 147 14.64 4.74 -27.94
N ASP A 148 14.60 5.07 -29.23
CA ASP A 148 14.04 4.19 -30.27
C ASP A 148 14.89 2.94 -30.47
N ASN A 149 16.23 3.05 -30.32
CA ASN A 149 17.13 1.90 -30.36
C ASN A 149 17.05 1.04 -29.08
N ALA A 150 16.81 1.65 -27.93
CA ALA A 150 16.68 0.92 -26.66
C ALA A 150 15.41 0.06 -26.59
N GLY A 151 14.40 0.33 -27.42
CA GLY A 151 13.17 -0.48 -27.55
C GLY A 151 13.19 -1.54 -28.66
N ALA A 152 14.28 -1.65 -29.44
CA ALA A 152 14.33 -2.45 -30.67
C ALA A 152 15.13 -3.77 -30.56
N GLY A 153 15.47 -4.21 -29.35
CA GLY A 153 16.06 -5.53 -29.10
C GLY A 153 15.07 -6.46 -28.44
N ASN A 154 14.67 -7.53 -29.14
CA ASN A 154 14.12 -8.73 -28.51
C ASN A 154 15.17 -9.38 -27.60
#